data_AF-X1UH66-F1
#
_entry.id   AF-X1UH66-F1
#
_cell.length_a   1.000
_cell.length_b   1.000
_cell.length_c   1.000
_cell.angle_alpha   90.00
_cell.angle_beta   90.00
_cell.angle_gamma   90.00
#
_symmetry.space_group_name_H-M   'P 1'
#
loop_
_entity.id
_entity.type
_entity.pdbx_description
1 polymer ?
#
loop_
_entity_poly.entity_id
_entity_poly.type
_entity_poly.pdbx_seq_one_letter_code
_entity_poly.pdbx_strand_id
1 'polypeptide(L)'
;KDIMLIRTNILTFRNIIFPQRKLLKTLEIKDMDFLIEALEVYFSDLVDHIEKIWDTLENCKELIEGVHDAHQSLLSNKINDIMRVLTIFSVIILPLALITGIYGMNVGLPLGRSPFAFIIIVVSMIIVIIGMLVYFKYKDWI
;
A
#
# COMPACT_ATOMS: atom_id res chain seq x y z
N LYS A 1 12.75 0.07 -2.44
CA LYS A 1 14.05 -0.62 -2.56
C LYS A 1 14.70 -0.79 -1.18
N ASP A 2 14.72 0.27 -0.37
CA ASP A 2 15.38 0.26 0.95
C ASP A 2 14.68 -0.66 1.97
N ILE A 3 13.34 -0.68 2.00
CA ILE A 3 12.56 -1.61 2.85
C ILE A 3 12.96 -3.07 2.59
N MET A 4 13.16 -3.44 1.32
CA MET A 4 13.52 -4.80 0.93
C MET A 4 14.97 -5.15 1.31
N LEU A 5 15.89 -4.19 1.22
CA LEU A 5 17.26 -4.35 1.68
C LEU A 5 17.31 -4.54 3.20
N ILE A 6 16.59 -3.71 3.96
CA ILE A 6 16.50 -3.80 5.42
C ILE A 6 15.89 -5.14 5.84
N ARG A 7 14.77 -5.55 5.23
CA ARG A 7 14.14 -6.86 5.48
C ARG A 7 15.11 -8.01 5.24
N THR A 8 15.85 -7.97 4.13
CA THR A 8 16.84 -9.00 3.78
C THR A 8 17.99 -9.04 4.79
N ASN A 9 18.47 -7.89 5.25
CA ASN A 9 19.52 -7.80 6.27
C ASN A 9 19.05 -8.39 7.60
N ILE A 10 17.84 -8.04 8.06
CA ILE A 10 17.26 -8.58 9.31
C ILE A 10 17.15 -10.11 9.22
N LEU A 11 16.64 -10.64 8.10
CA LEU A 11 16.54 -12.09 7.89
C LEU A 11 17.91 -12.77 7.86
N THR A 12 18.91 -12.14 7.22
CA THR A 12 20.29 -12.64 7.19
C THR A 12 20.87 -12.72 8.60
N PHE A 13 20.77 -11.65 9.40
CA PHE A 13 21.25 -11.64 10.78
C PHE A 13 20.52 -12.68 11.63
N ARG A 14 19.20 -12.81 11.49
CA ARG A 14 18.41 -13.83 12.20
C ARG A 14 18.89 -15.25 11.88
N ASN A 15 19.16 -15.55 10.61
CA ASN A 15 19.66 -16.85 10.19
C ASN A 15 21.07 -17.15 10.73
N ILE A 16 21.88 -16.13 10.99
CA ILE A 16 23.22 -16.26 11.59
C ILE A 16 23.13 -16.45 13.12
N ILE A 17 22.30 -15.64 13.80
CA ILE A 17 22.19 -15.63 15.26
C ILE A 17 21.44 -16.86 15.79
N PHE A 18 20.41 -17.33 15.08
CA PHE A 18 19.60 -18.48 15.50
C PHE A 18 20.40 -19.74 15.87
N PRO A 19 21.33 -20.24 15.02
CA PRO A 19 22.16 -21.39 15.37
C PRO A 19 23.17 -21.09 16.48
N GLN A 20 23.73 -19.88 16.54
CA GLN A 20 24.69 -19.46 17.57
C GLN A 20 24.05 -19.47 18.97
N ARG A 21 22.78 -19.06 19.07
CA ARG A 21 21.99 -19.11 20.32
C ARG A 21 21.92 -20.53 20.89
N LYS A 22 21.65 -21.53 20.04
CA LYS A 22 21.59 -22.93 20.46
C LYS A 22 22.96 -23.46 20.90
N LEU A 23 24.02 -23.06 20.21
CA LEU A 23 25.39 -23.44 20.55
C LEU A 23 25.80 -22.87 21.91
N LEU A 24 25.59 -21.57 22.15
CA LEU A 24 25.95 -20.92 23.41
C LEU A 24 25.18 -21.50 24.60
N LYS A 25 23.87 -21.76 24.46
CA LYS A 25 23.09 -22.47 25.49
C LYS A 25 23.60 -23.87 25.80
N THR A 26 24.10 -24.58 24.79
CA THR A 26 24.66 -25.93 25.00
C THR A 26 26.00 -25.85 25.75
N LEU A 27 26.77 -24.78 25.55
CA LEU A 27 28.02 -24.53 26.25
C LEU A 27 27.81 -24.07 27.70
N GLU A 28 26.69 -23.41 28.00
CA GLU A 28 26.27 -23.04 29.36
C GLU A 28 25.83 -24.26 30.19
N ILE A 29 25.07 -25.20 29.60
CA ILE A 29 24.47 -26.32 30.33
C ILE A 29 25.44 -27.49 30.57
N LYS A 30 26.45 -27.66 29.72
CA LYS A 30 27.42 -28.74 29.93
C LYS A 30 28.43 -28.31 30.97
N ASP A 31 28.40 -28.99 32.12
CA ASP A 31 29.58 -29.30 32.94
C ASP A 31 30.64 -29.94 32.03
N MET A 32 31.33 -29.09 31.28
CA MET A 32 32.55 -29.49 30.62
C MET A 32 33.51 -29.62 31.79
N ASP A 33 33.91 -30.84 32.16
CA ASP A 33 34.97 -31.12 33.15
C ASP A 33 36.30 -30.34 32.88
N PHE A 34 36.38 -29.63 31.75
CA PHE A 34 37.47 -28.81 31.27
C PHE A 34 37.30 -27.29 31.48
N LEU A 35 36.11 -26.80 31.81
CA LEU A 35 35.85 -25.36 32.04
C LEU A 35 36.06 -25.05 33.52
N ILE A 36 37.01 -24.15 33.80
CA ILE A 36 37.22 -23.58 35.13
C ILE A 36 35.91 -22.90 35.54
N GLU A 37 35.46 -23.08 36.78
CA GLU A 37 34.24 -22.50 37.39
C GLU A 37 34.10 -20.97 37.13
N ALA A 38 35.22 -20.28 36.94
CA ALA A 38 35.27 -18.87 36.55
C ALA A 38 34.77 -18.57 35.12
N LEU A 39 34.81 -19.52 34.17
CA LEU A 39 34.38 -19.35 32.78
C LEU A 39 32.86 -19.47 32.60
N GLU A 40 32.17 -20.14 33.52
CA GLU A 40 30.72 -20.34 33.49
C GLU A 40 29.97 -18.99 33.51
N VAL A 41 30.42 -18.06 34.37
CA VAL A 41 29.88 -16.69 34.48
C VAL A 41 30.00 -15.92 33.16
N TYR A 42 31.11 -16.10 32.42
CA TYR A 42 31.30 -15.44 31.12
C TYR A 42 30.40 -16.05 30.03
N PHE A 43 30.19 -17.36 30.04
CA PHE A 43 29.27 -18.00 29.08
C PHE A 43 27.82 -17.62 29.34
N SER A 44 27.41 -17.52 30.59
CA SER A 44 26.06 -17.06 30.95
C SER A 44 25.82 -15.62 30.45
N ASP A 45 26.78 -14.70 30.62
CA ASP A 45 26.68 -13.33 30.09
C ASP A 45 26.61 -13.31 28.54
N LEU A 46 27.36 -14.18 27.86
CA LEU A 46 27.27 -14.35 26.40
C LEU A 46 25.89 -14.89 25.95
N VAL A 47 25.30 -15.79 26.73
CA VAL A 47 23.94 -16.30 26.49
C VAL A 47 22.93 -15.15 26.63
N ASP A 48 23.02 -14.37 27.70
CA ASP A 48 22.15 -13.21 27.90
C ASP A 48 22.27 -12.18 26.76
N HIS A 49 23.50 -11.93 26.30
CA HIS A 49 23.74 -11.03 25.18
C HIS A 49 23.13 -11.53 23.86
N ILE A 50 23.28 -12.82 23.54
CA ILE A 50 22.72 -13.36 22.30
C ILE A 50 21.19 -13.44 22.34
N GLU A 51 20.60 -13.68 23.51
CA GLU A 51 19.15 -13.60 23.72
C GLU A 51 18.64 -12.18 23.47
N LYS A 52 19.32 -11.16 24.03
CA LYS A 52 18.96 -9.77 23.82
C LYS A 52 19.06 -9.35 22.35
N ILE A 53 20.09 -9.82 21.63
CA ILE A 53 20.23 -9.61 20.18
C ILE A 53 19.08 -10.29 19.43
N TRP A 54 18.74 -11.52 19.80
CA TRP A 54 17.65 -12.27 19.19
C TRP A 54 16.30 -11.54 19.34
N ASP A 55 15.97 -11.09 20.55
CA ASP A 55 14.74 -10.36 20.81
C ASP A 55 14.69 -9.04 20.03
N THR A 56 15.84 -8.35 19.93
CA THR A 56 15.95 -7.13 19.12
C THR A 56 15.71 -7.42 17.63
N LEU A 57 16.23 -8.54 17.12
CA LEU A 57 16.02 -8.94 15.72
C LEU A 57 14.56 -9.31 15.44
N GLU A 58 13.88 -9.97 16.38
CA GLU A 58 12.45 -10.28 16.22
C GLU A 58 11.59 -9.01 16.26
N ASN A 59 11.88 -8.08 17.18
CA ASN A 59 11.25 -6.75 17.18
C ASN A 59 11.49 -6.00 15.86
N CYS A 60 12.71 -6.01 15.33
CA CYS A 60 13.01 -5.39 14.04
C CYS A 60 12.24 -6.05 12.89
N LYS A 61 12.06 -7.37 12.93
CA LYS A 61 11.26 -8.11 11.94
C LYS A 61 9.80 -7.69 11.98
N GLU A 62 9.19 -7.62 13.16
CA GLU A 62 7.81 -7.18 13.32
C GLU A 62 7.63 -5.73 12.85
N LEU A 63 8.57 -4.84 13.17
CA LEU A 63 8.55 -3.46 12.72
C LEU A 63 8.64 -3.33 11.19
N ILE A 64 9.55 -4.06 10.55
CA ILE A 64 9.68 -3.98 9.08
C ILE A 64 8.48 -4.57 8.36
N GLU A 65 7.84 -5.60 8.92
CA GLU A 65 6.57 -6.16 8.43
C GLU A 65 5.44 -5.14 8.56
N GLY A 66 5.30 -4.48 9.73
CA GLY A 66 4.31 -3.42 9.92
C GLY A 66 4.52 -2.21 9.00
N VAL A 67 5.78 -1.80 8.77
CA VAL A 67 6.11 -0.73 7.81
C VAL A 67 5.77 -1.16 6.37
N HIS A 68 6.04 -2.42 6.02
CA HIS A 68 5.70 -2.94 4.70
C HIS A 68 4.19 -2.92 4.45
N ASP A 69 3.40 -3.38 5.41
CA ASP A 69 1.94 -3.41 5.33
C ASP A 69 1.34 -2.00 5.27
N ALA A 70 1.87 -1.06 6.06
CA ALA A 70 1.49 0.35 6.01
C ALA A 70 1.83 0.97 4.65
N HIS A 71 3.01 0.68 4.10
CA HIS A 71 3.41 1.16 2.79
C HIS A 71 2.49 0.62 1.68
N GLN A 72 2.16 -0.67 1.74
CA GLN A 72 1.25 -1.29 0.80
C GLN A 72 -0.16 -0.68 0.89
N SER A 73 -0.64 -0.41 2.10
CA SER A 73 -1.92 0.26 2.33
C SER A 73 -1.94 1.67 1.74
N LEU A 74 -0.86 2.44 1.91
CA LEU A 74 -0.72 3.77 1.30
C LEU A 74 -0.71 3.71 -0.24
N LEU A 75 -0.02 2.72 -0.82
CA LEU A 75 -0.03 2.50 -2.27
C LEU A 75 -1.43 2.15 -2.78
N SER A 76 -2.14 1.25 -2.11
CA SER A 76 -3.52 0.90 -2.44
C SER A 76 -4.45 2.11 -2.34
N ASN A 77 -4.33 2.93 -1.31
CA ASN A 77 -5.11 4.18 -1.19
C ASN A 77 -4.83 5.12 -2.36
N LYS A 78 -3.56 5.33 -2.71
CA LYS A 78 -3.19 6.16 -3.86
C LYS A 78 -3.72 5.62 -5.18
N ILE A 79 -3.70 4.30 -5.38
CA ILE A 79 -4.29 3.66 -6.57
C ILE A 79 -5.80 3.89 -6.59
N ASN A 80 -6.48 3.71 -5.46
CA ASN A 80 -7.92 3.94 -5.34
C ASN A 80 -8.27 5.40 -5.65
N ASP A 81 -7.47 6.36 -5.21
CA ASP A 81 -7.67 7.79 -5.51
C ASP A 81 -7.47 8.08 -7.02
N ILE A 82 -6.41 7.54 -7.63
CA ILE A 82 -6.18 7.68 -9.08
C ILE A 82 -7.35 7.05 -9.87
N MET A 83 -7.79 5.85 -9.49
CA MET A 83 -8.91 5.16 -10.11
C MET A 83 -10.22 5.93 -9.95
N ARG A 84 -10.45 6.52 -8.78
CA ARG A 84 -11.62 7.37 -8.51
C ARG A 84 -11.65 8.56 -9.44
N VAL A 85 -10.54 9.29 -9.57
CA VAL A 85 -10.42 10.44 -10.48
C VAL A 85 -10.68 10.02 -11.92
N LEU A 86 -10.02 8.95 -12.40
CA LEU A 86 -10.21 8.44 -13.76
C LEU A 86 -11.67 8.02 -14.02
N THR A 87 -12.32 7.40 -13.03
CA THR A 87 -13.72 6.96 -13.11
C THR A 87 -14.66 8.15 -13.19
N ILE A 88 -14.45 9.19 -12.38
CA ILE A 88 -15.26 10.41 -12.41
C ILE A 88 -15.19 11.05 -13.80
N PHE A 89 -13.99 11.20 -14.37
CA PHE A 89 -13.83 11.70 -15.74
C PHE A 89 -14.56 10.82 -16.76
N SER A 90 -14.40 9.51 -16.68
CA SER A 90 -15.02 8.56 -17.62
C SER A 90 -16.55 8.59 -17.56
N VAL A 91 -17.12 8.63 -16.36
CA VAL A 91 -18.58 8.67 -16.13
C VAL A 91 -19.18 9.99 -16.61
N ILE A 92 -18.46 11.12 -16.52
CA ILE A 92 -18.90 12.40 -17.08
C ILE A 92 -18.82 12.40 -18.60
N ILE A 93 -17.77 11.82 -19.19
CA ILE A 93 -17.58 11.80 -20.65
C ILE A 93 -18.64 10.94 -21.34
N LEU A 94 -19.06 9.82 -20.75
CA LEU A 94 -19.98 8.87 -21.39
C LEU A 94 -21.35 9.45 -21.83
N PRO A 95 -22.13 10.15 -20.98
CA PRO A 95 -23.38 10.78 -21.41
C PRO A 95 -23.13 11.95 -22.38
N LEU A 96 -22.03 12.68 -22.23
CA LEU A 96 -21.65 13.74 -23.15
C LEU A 96 -21.36 13.17 -24.54
N ALA A 97 -20.60 12.08 -24.62
CA ALA A 97 -20.29 11.37 -25.84
C ALA A 97 -21.56 10.75 -26.48
N LEU A 98 -22.52 10.31 -25.66
CA LEU A 98 -23.82 9.86 -26.15
C LEU A 98 -24.61 11.01 -26.79
N ILE A 99 -24.66 12.18 -26.13
CA ILE A 99 -25.35 13.37 -26.66
C ILE A 99 -24.71 13.83 -27.97
N THR A 100 -23.38 13.96 -28.01
CA THR A 100 -22.66 14.35 -29.24
C THR A 100 -22.77 13.28 -30.32
N GLY A 101 -22.75 12.00 -29.95
CA GLY A 101 -22.91 10.87 -30.86
C GLY A 101 -24.27 10.87 -31.53
N ILE A 102 -25.37 11.01 -30.77
CA ILE A 102 -26.73 11.09 -31.30
C ILE A 102 -26.86 12.30 -32.23
N TYR A 103 -26.50 13.50 -31.78
CA TYR A 103 -26.65 14.72 -32.58
C TYR A 103 -25.61 14.88 -33.69
N GLY A 104 -24.56 14.06 -33.71
CA GLY A 104 -23.61 13.93 -34.81
C GLY A 104 -24.10 13.02 -35.93
N MET A 105 -25.22 12.30 -35.74
CA MET A 105 -25.81 11.48 -36.79
C MET A 105 -26.45 12.37 -37.86
N ASN A 106 -26.18 12.08 -39.14
CA ASN A 106 -26.79 12.75 -40.29
C ASN A 106 -28.25 12.29 -40.53
N VAL A 107 -29.03 12.12 -39.46
CA VAL A 107 -30.44 11.70 -39.49
C VAL A 107 -31.30 12.87 -39.02
N GLY A 108 -32.51 13.01 -39.57
CA GLY A 108 -33.45 14.06 -39.17
C GLY A 108 -33.92 13.89 -37.73
N LEU A 109 -33.20 14.50 -36.79
CA LEU A 109 -33.50 14.44 -35.36
C LEU A 109 -34.42 15.59 -34.92
N PRO A 110 -35.25 15.37 -33.89
CA PRO A 110 -35.95 16.47 -33.23
C PRO A 110 -34.94 17.52 -32.74
N LEU A 111 -35.31 18.80 -32.82
CA LEU A 111 -34.43 19.98 -32.63
C LEU A 111 -33.35 20.22 -33.70
N GLY A 112 -32.98 19.28 -34.58
CA GLY A 112 -31.82 19.43 -35.48
C GLY A 112 -31.88 20.58 -36.52
N ARG A 113 -33.07 21.11 -36.83
CA ARG A 113 -33.26 22.23 -37.78
C ARG A 113 -33.53 23.58 -37.12
N SER A 114 -33.57 23.63 -35.78
CA SER A 114 -33.82 24.87 -35.05
C SER A 114 -32.56 25.73 -34.98
N PRO A 115 -32.64 27.06 -35.15
CA PRO A 115 -31.50 27.96 -34.94
C PRO A 115 -30.98 27.94 -33.50
N PHE A 116 -31.79 27.50 -32.53
CA PHE A 116 -31.42 27.38 -31.12
C PHE A 116 -30.91 25.99 -30.72
N ALA A 117 -30.89 25.03 -31.65
CA ALA A 117 -30.54 23.63 -31.35
C ALA A 117 -29.17 23.49 -30.70
N PHE A 118 -28.17 24.18 -31.24
CA PHE A 118 -26.80 24.17 -30.72
C PHE A 118 -26.74 24.64 -29.27
N ILE A 119 -27.40 25.76 -28.96
CA ILE A 119 -27.41 26.34 -27.61
C ILE A 119 -28.11 25.39 -26.63
N ILE A 120 -29.25 24.82 -27.00
CA ILE A 120 -30.01 23.90 -26.14
C ILE A 120 -29.18 22.65 -25.82
N ILE A 121 -28.49 22.07 -26.82
CA ILE A 121 -27.64 20.89 -26.62
C ILE A 121 -26.48 21.22 -25.69
N VAL A 122 -25.77 22.33 -25.93
CA VAL A 122 -24.64 22.76 -25.09
C VAL A 122 -25.09 23.00 -23.64
N VAL A 123 -26.21 23.70 -23.43
CA VAL A 123 -26.78 23.92 -22.09
C VAL A 123 -27.15 22.59 -21.42
N SER A 124 -27.75 21.66 -22.17
CA SER A 124 -28.07 20.33 -21.62
C SER A 124 -26.83 19.55 -21.18
N MET A 125 -25.73 19.61 -21.95
CA MET A 125 -24.46 18.97 -21.58
C MET A 125 -23.87 19.60 -20.32
N ILE A 126 -23.90 20.94 -20.21
CA ILE A 126 -23.43 21.65 -19.01
C ILE A 126 -24.25 21.25 -17.77
N ILE A 127 -25.58 21.14 -17.90
CA ILE A 127 -26.45 20.68 -16.80
C ILE A 127 -26.08 19.26 -16.37
N VAL A 128 -25.80 18.36 -17.31
CA VAL A 128 -25.36 16.98 -17.00
C VAL A 128 -24.03 16.98 -16.26
N ILE A 129 -23.04 17.78 -16.70
CA ILE A 129 -21.74 17.90 -16.02
C ILE A 129 -21.94 18.39 -14.58
N ILE A 130 -22.69 19.49 -14.40
CA ILE A 130 -22.93 20.09 -13.07
C ILE A 130 -23.68 19.09 -12.18
N GLY A 131 -24.71 18.42 -12.69
CA GLY A 131 -25.48 17.42 -11.96
C GLY A 131 -24.60 16.25 -11.49
N MET A 132 -23.71 15.75 -12.35
CA MET A 132 -22.76 14.70 -11.99
C MET A 132 -21.72 15.17 -10.97
N LEU A 133 -21.18 16.38 -11.10
CA LEU A 133 -20.23 16.94 -10.13
C LEU A 133 -20.87 17.12 -8.74
N VAL A 134 -22.11 17.60 -8.69
CA VAL A 134 -22.87 17.73 -7.43
C VAL A 134 -23.13 16.34 -6.82
N TYR A 135 -23.52 15.36 -7.63
CA TYR A 135 -23.75 13.99 -7.17
C TYR A 135 -22.47 13.37 -6.60
N PHE A 136 -21.32 13.52 -7.28
CA PHE A 136 -20.04 12.99 -6.80
C PHE A 136 -19.54 13.70 -5.54
N LYS A 137 -19.75 15.01 -5.42
CA LYS A 137 -19.44 15.77 -4.20
C LYS A 137 -20.31 15.34 -3.02
N TYR A 138 -21.61 15.09 -3.23
CA TYR A 138 -22.50 14.60 -2.16
C TYR A 138 -22.09 13.22 -1.64
N LYS A 139 -21.46 12.40 -2.47
CA LYS A 139 -21.05 11.04 -2.13
C LYS A 139 -19.66 10.96 -1.49
N ASP A 140 -19.02 12.10 -1.18
CA ASP A 140 -17.63 12.20 -0.73
C ASP A 140 -16.62 11.53 -1.69
N TRP A 141 -16.96 11.46 -2.98
CA TRP A 141 -16.05 11.00 -4.01
C TRP A 141 -15.12 12.11 -4.50
N ILE A 142 -15.48 13.37 -4.25
CA ILE A 142 -14.74 14.61 -4.54
C ILE A 142 -14.70 15.45 -3.27
#